data_AF-A0A2E7L6C4-F1
#
_entry.id   AF-A0A2E7L6C4-F1
#
_cell.length_a   1.000
_cell.length_b   1.000
_cell.length_c   1.000
_cell.angle_alpha   90.00
_cell.angle_beta   90.00
_cell.angle_gamma   90.00
#
_symmetry.space_group_name_H-M   'P 1'
#
loop_
_entity.id
_entity.type
_entity.pdbx_description
1 polymer ?
#
loop_
_entity_poly.entity_id
_entity_poly.type
_entity_poly.pdbx_seq_one_letter_code
_entity_poly.pdbx_strand_id
1 'polypeptide(L)'
;MDQEATAAHRLNAALALRTSARVPRPAAAIALGQRKPDPADRCQTHCWRLAGLFLALTGALTPAAVNARTPGGRPNIILIMADDMGYECLGANGSTFYKTPHLNRLAAGGMRFEHCYSQPICTPSRNQIMTGRYNARNYVRFGYLHPREITFGNLMQYAGYRTCVVGKWQLQGGFNGPTAFGFDEYCLWQLTRRPTRYPNPGLEVNGKQVDYRNGEYGPDLVSDYLVDFIRRNRSRPFFAYYPMILPHWPFQPTPDSPDWDPAETREWPRKKWNRRHFRDMVSYADKLTGKIDQTLKELGIRENTLLLFTCDNGTYTGITSPFRGKQVRGGKGSTPNAGTHVPLIASWPGTIAPGTVSRDLVDFSDFLPTLAATAGGVLPRDRRIDGRSFLPQLKGQAGNPRDWTFCWYQRNGKRDSSVKRFARNHAYKLYQDGRMYHIPSDELEKRQLTPNQIDAERATIRAQLKTVIDTIYGEEREFPYQRDKAAPQKSKRTTP
;
A
#
# COMPACT_ATOMS: atom_id res chain seq x y z
N MET A 1 -0.19 -55.51 -7.52
CA MET A 1 1.10 -55.19 -8.20
C MET A 1 1.32 -53.69 -8.06
N ASP A 2 1.41 -53.13 -6.86
CA ASP A 2 2.33 -53.44 -5.75
C ASP A 2 3.78 -53.40 -6.18
N GLN A 3 4.35 -52.19 -6.11
CA GLN A 3 5.57 -51.85 -5.37
C GLN A 3 6.18 -50.58 -5.95
N GLU A 4 5.55 -49.42 -5.72
CA GLU A 4 6.25 -48.12 -5.84
C GLU A 4 5.50 -46.95 -5.16
N ALA A 5 4.70 -47.25 -4.13
CA ALA A 5 3.92 -46.26 -3.39
C ALA A 5 4.28 -46.22 -1.88
N THR A 6 5.54 -46.51 -1.52
CA THR A 6 5.93 -46.63 -0.11
C THR A 6 7.33 -46.08 0.18
N ALA A 7 7.63 -44.86 -0.30
CA ALA A 7 8.85 -44.13 0.10
C ALA A 7 8.59 -42.70 0.64
N ALA A 8 7.34 -42.21 0.63
CA ALA A 8 7.01 -40.85 1.07
C ALA A 8 6.41 -40.75 2.50
N HIS A 9 6.38 -41.85 3.27
CA HIS A 9 5.72 -41.87 4.59
C HIS A 9 6.63 -42.16 5.80
N ARG A 10 7.95 -42.02 5.67
CA ARG A 10 8.91 -42.28 6.78
C ARG A 10 9.90 -41.15 7.06
N LEU A 11 9.45 -39.88 7.05
CA LEU A 11 10.28 -38.78 7.55
C LEU A 11 9.51 -37.67 8.31
N ASN A 12 8.39 -38.00 8.95
CA ASN A 12 7.61 -37.03 9.76
C ASN A 12 7.15 -37.56 11.13
N ALA A 13 7.89 -38.52 11.70
CA ALA A 13 7.59 -39.06 13.04
C ALA A 13 8.88 -39.27 13.85
N ALA A 14 9.62 -38.20 14.13
CA ALA A 14 10.72 -38.21 15.10
C ALA A 14 11.12 -36.79 15.52
N LEU A 15 10.24 -36.05 16.21
CA LEU A 15 10.60 -34.97 17.16
C LEU A 15 9.32 -34.38 17.80
N ALA A 16 8.50 -35.26 18.34
CA ALA A 16 7.44 -34.89 19.27
C ALA A 16 7.45 -35.97 20.35
N LEU A 17 8.15 -35.72 21.46
CA LEU A 17 7.96 -36.31 22.80
C LEU A 17 9.11 -35.84 23.72
N ARG A 18 8.75 -35.48 24.96
CA ARG A 18 9.58 -34.95 26.08
C ARG A 18 9.85 -33.44 25.93
N THR A 19 9.36 -32.55 26.79
CA THR A 19 9.25 -32.61 28.26
C THR A 19 8.07 -31.79 28.78
N SER A 20 7.22 -32.39 29.60
CA SER A 20 6.31 -31.68 30.50
C SER A 20 7.06 -31.28 31.77
N ALA A 21 7.10 -30.00 32.10
CA ALA A 21 7.40 -29.53 33.44
C ALA A 21 6.34 -28.50 33.84
N ARG A 22 5.48 -28.91 34.78
CA ARG A 22 4.51 -28.06 35.46
C ARG A 22 5.27 -27.05 36.33
N VAL A 23 5.01 -25.76 36.13
CA VAL A 23 5.39 -24.71 37.10
C VAL A 23 4.12 -24.31 37.86
N PRO A 24 4.10 -24.36 39.20
CA PRO A 24 2.91 -24.02 39.97
C PRO A 24 2.76 -22.50 40.14
N ARG A 25 1.49 -22.06 40.17
CA ARG A 25 1.07 -20.73 40.66
C ARG A 25 1.38 -20.59 42.15
N PRO A 26 1.51 -19.35 42.64
CA PRO A 26 0.81 -19.00 43.87
C PRO A 26 -0.04 -17.74 43.71
N ALA A 27 -1.23 -17.79 44.27
CA ALA A 27 -1.99 -16.64 44.72
C ALA A 27 -1.91 -16.61 46.24
N ALA A 28 -1.53 -15.47 46.82
CA ALA A 28 -1.95 -15.04 48.15
C ALA A 28 -1.60 -13.57 48.34
N ALA A 29 -2.62 -12.80 48.71
CA ALA A 29 -2.52 -11.44 49.20
C ALA A 29 -1.95 -11.44 50.63
N ILE A 30 -1.08 -10.47 50.94
CA ILE A 30 -0.88 -9.98 52.31
C ILE A 30 -0.76 -8.46 52.23
N ALA A 31 -1.73 -7.79 52.85
CA ALA A 31 -1.65 -6.40 53.25
C ALA A 31 -0.86 -6.30 54.56
N LEU A 32 -0.07 -5.23 54.72
CA LEU A 32 0.12 -4.41 55.92
C LEU A 32 1.46 -3.66 55.87
N GLY A 33 1.45 -2.42 56.34
CA GLY A 33 2.64 -1.81 56.92
C GLY A 33 3.13 -0.54 56.23
N GLN A 34 2.45 0.57 56.50
CA GLN A 34 3.03 1.90 56.38
C GLN A 34 4.33 1.98 57.20
N ARG A 35 5.40 2.53 56.63
CA ARG A 35 6.50 3.13 57.40
C ARG A 35 6.68 4.58 56.96
N LYS A 36 6.41 5.49 57.90
CA LYS A 36 6.80 6.90 57.86
C LYS A 36 8.33 7.03 58.06
N PRO A 37 8.93 8.12 57.60
CA PRO A 37 10.36 8.39 57.75
C PRO A 37 10.65 8.96 59.15
N ASP A 38 11.84 8.70 59.68
CA ASP A 38 12.34 9.39 60.88
C ASP A 38 13.54 10.29 60.52
N PRO A 39 13.73 11.45 61.19
CA PRO A 39 14.56 12.56 60.75
C PRO A 39 15.85 12.74 61.56
N ALA A 40 16.62 13.77 61.17
CA ALA A 40 17.73 14.43 61.89
C ALA A 40 19.04 13.61 61.96
N ASP A 41 20.25 14.17 61.84
CA ASP A 41 20.81 15.41 62.40
C ASP A 41 22.03 15.84 61.53
N ARG A 42 22.13 17.11 61.10
CA ARG A 42 22.86 18.26 61.69
C ARG A 42 24.37 18.36 61.39
N CYS A 43 24.75 19.63 61.11
CA CYS A 43 26.04 20.28 61.39
C CYS A 43 27.25 19.86 60.50
N GLN A 44 28.07 20.74 59.92
CA GLN A 44 28.49 22.09 60.31
C GLN A 44 28.82 22.99 59.10
N THR A 45 28.71 24.29 59.38
CA THR A 45 29.28 25.44 58.69
C THR A 45 30.79 25.32 58.44
N HIS A 46 31.32 25.99 57.40
CA HIS A 46 32.31 27.07 57.54
C HIS A 46 32.51 27.82 56.22
N CYS A 47 32.56 29.15 56.36
CA CYS A 47 32.70 30.17 55.34
C CYS A 47 34.06 30.15 54.65
N TRP A 48 34.08 30.35 53.33
CA TRP A 48 35.11 31.17 52.68
C TRP A 48 34.42 32.14 51.71
N ARG A 49 34.51 33.42 52.05
CA ARG A 49 34.30 34.54 51.13
C ARG A 49 35.44 34.51 50.12
N LEU A 50 35.16 34.64 48.83
CA LEU A 50 35.98 35.41 47.88
C LEU A 50 35.13 35.75 46.66
N ALA A 51 35.15 37.04 46.33
CA ALA A 51 34.46 37.63 45.20
C ALA A 51 35.00 37.07 43.87
N GLY A 52 34.11 36.84 42.92
CA GLY A 52 34.46 36.42 41.58
C GLY A 52 33.31 36.70 40.63
N LEU A 53 33.36 37.86 40.00
CA LEU A 53 32.49 38.32 38.93
C LEU A 53 32.44 37.25 37.82
N PHE A 54 31.32 36.52 37.69
CA PHE A 54 31.04 35.72 36.51
C PHE A 54 29.67 36.12 35.96
N LEU A 55 29.70 36.83 34.83
CA LEU A 55 28.57 36.99 33.93
C LEU A 55 28.01 35.58 33.61
N ALA A 56 26.86 35.25 34.19
CA ALA A 56 26.06 34.14 33.71
C ALA A 56 25.39 34.59 32.42
N LEU A 57 26.04 34.32 31.27
CA LEU A 57 25.30 34.08 30.04
C LEU A 57 24.41 32.86 30.30
N THR A 58 23.17 33.08 30.69
CA THR A 58 22.11 32.09 30.55
C THR A 58 21.79 31.97 29.06
N GLY A 59 22.70 31.31 28.34
CA GLY A 59 22.38 30.76 27.04
C GLY A 59 21.25 29.77 27.24
N ALA A 60 20.06 30.13 26.74
CA ALA A 60 18.96 29.21 26.63
C ALA A 60 19.40 28.06 25.73
N LEU A 61 19.93 27.00 26.33
CA LEU A 61 20.07 25.68 25.74
C LEU A 61 18.64 25.19 25.50
N THR A 62 18.09 25.53 24.35
CA THR A 62 16.99 24.77 23.78
C THR A 62 17.45 23.31 23.76
N PRO A 63 16.69 22.37 24.36
CA PRO A 63 17.05 20.97 24.25
C PRO A 63 16.94 20.63 22.77
N ALA A 64 18.09 20.47 22.11
CA ALA A 64 18.16 19.86 20.80
C ALA A 64 17.43 18.52 20.93
N ALA A 65 16.30 18.39 20.23
CA ALA A 65 15.56 17.15 20.18
C ALA A 65 16.54 16.06 19.76
N VAL A 66 16.88 15.17 20.70
CA VAL A 66 17.72 14.03 20.42
C VAL A 66 16.94 13.18 19.43
N ASN A 67 17.27 13.33 18.15
CA ASN A 67 16.69 12.56 17.07
C ASN A 67 16.98 11.09 17.36
N ALA A 68 15.96 10.36 17.80
CA ALA A 68 16.01 8.93 18.01
C ALA A 68 16.15 8.24 16.63
N ARG A 69 17.36 8.25 16.08
CA ARG A 69 17.70 7.42 14.93
C ARG A 69 17.57 5.96 15.37
N THR A 70 16.75 5.21 14.64
CA THR A 70 16.60 3.78 14.88
C THR A 70 17.98 3.11 14.76
N PRO A 71 18.34 2.16 15.65
CA PRO A 71 19.63 1.48 15.60
C PRO A 71 19.89 0.91 14.20
N GLY A 72 21.00 1.32 13.57
CA GLY A 72 21.43 0.84 12.25
C GLY A 72 21.01 1.71 11.04
N GLY A 73 20.42 2.90 11.24
CA GLY A 73 20.25 3.90 10.15
C GLY A 73 19.24 3.53 9.06
N ARG A 74 18.43 2.48 9.27
CA ARG A 74 17.38 2.05 8.34
C ARG A 74 16.06 2.76 8.66
N PRO A 75 15.34 3.30 7.66
CA PRO A 75 14.08 4.02 7.91
C PRO A 75 12.93 3.06 8.14
N ASN A 76 11.88 3.55 8.81
CA ASN A 76 10.55 2.94 8.72
C ASN A 76 9.96 3.21 7.33
N ILE A 77 9.10 2.32 6.85
CA ILE A 77 8.47 2.49 5.53
C ILE A 77 6.97 2.21 5.63
N ILE A 78 6.15 3.15 5.17
CA ILE A 78 4.70 3.01 5.11
C ILE A 78 4.24 3.22 3.68
N LEU A 79 3.57 2.23 3.10
CA LEU A 79 2.90 2.30 1.81
C LEU A 79 1.39 2.35 2.01
N ILE A 80 0.78 3.50 1.77
CA ILE A 80 -0.67 3.71 1.80
C ILE A 80 -1.18 3.66 0.36
N MET A 81 -2.23 2.86 0.13
CA MET A 81 -2.82 2.71 -1.20
C MET A 81 -4.35 2.80 -1.11
N ALA A 82 -4.94 3.89 -1.59
CA ALA A 82 -6.39 4.04 -1.66
C ALA A 82 -7.02 3.13 -2.74
N ASP A 83 -8.32 2.83 -2.60
CA ASP A 83 -9.09 1.93 -3.47
C ASP A 83 -10.10 2.73 -4.31
N ASP A 84 -9.96 2.73 -5.64
CA ASP A 84 -10.78 3.49 -6.61
C ASP A 84 -10.64 5.02 -6.59
N MET A 85 -9.41 5.52 -6.50
CA MET A 85 -9.14 6.96 -6.56
C MET A 85 -8.13 7.29 -7.67
N GLY A 86 -8.57 8.03 -8.67
CA GLY A 86 -7.76 8.43 -9.83
C GLY A 86 -6.87 9.66 -9.57
N TYR A 87 -6.02 9.97 -10.54
CA TYR A 87 -5.09 11.11 -10.48
C TYR A 87 -5.80 12.45 -10.23
N GLU A 88 -7.04 12.59 -10.71
CA GLU A 88 -7.88 13.80 -10.60
C GLU A 88 -8.42 14.07 -9.19
N CYS A 89 -8.26 13.13 -8.26
CA CYS A 89 -8.87 13.21 -6.94
C CYS A 89 -8.02 13.94 -5.90
N LEU A 90 -6.77 14.31 -6.21
CA LEU A 90 -5.85 14.94 -5.24
C LEU A 90 -5.68 16.44 -5.49
N GLY A 91 -5.77 17.22 -4.42
CA GLY A 91 -5.46 18.65 -4.44
C GLY A 91 -4.05 18.95 -4.93
N ALA A 92 -3.06 18.16 -4.49
CA ALA A 92 -1.66 18.24 -4.91
C ALA A 92 -1.46 18.06 -6.44
N ASN A 93 -2.40 17.41 -7.12
CA ASN A 93 -2.38 17.23 -8.57
C ASN A 93 -3.15 18.33 -9.33
N GLY A 94 -3.77 19.27 -8.61
CA GLY A 94 -4.57 20.36 -9.16
C GLY A 94 -6.09 20.14 -9.07
N SER A 95 -6.56 19.20 -8.25
CA SER A 95 -7.99 19.07 -7.98
C SER A 95 -8.48 20.19 -7.06
N THR A 96 -9.57 20.85 -7.44
CA THR A 96 -10.26 21.82 -6.57
C THR A 96 -11.58 21.25 -6.01
N PHE A 97 -11.93 20.01 -6.39
CA PHE A 97 -13.21 19.41 -6.08
C PHE A 97 -13.21 18.56 -4.80
N TYR A 98 -12.07 17.91 -4.53
CA TYR A 98 -11.86 17.06 -3.36
C TYR A 98 -11.01 17.79 -2.32
N LYS A 99 -11.32 17.60 -1.04
CA LYS A 99 -10.56 18.18 0.07
C LYS A 99 -9.54 17.16 0.57
N THR A 100 -8.27 17.38 0.21
CA THR A 100 -7.15 16.52 0.62
C THR A 100 -6.01 17.29 1.29
N PRO A 101 -6.27 18.09 2.35
CA PRO A 101 -5.26 18.94 2.96
C PRO A 101 -4.04 18.18 3.51
N HIS A 102 -4.20 16.96 4.03
CA HIS A 102 -3.10 16.18 4.58
C HIS A 102 -2.17 15.66 3.49
N LEU A 103 -2.73 15.13 2.40
CA LEU A 103 -1.99 14.71 1.21
C LEU A 103 -1.32 15.91 0.52
N ASN A 104 -1.97 17.08 0.48
CA ASN A 104 -1.37 18.30 -0.04
C ASN A 104 -0.13 18.68 0.77
N ARG A 105 -0.19 18.59 2.11
CA ARG A 105 0.94 18.85 2.99
C ARG A 105 2.06 17.82 2.81
N LEU A 106 1.72 16.54 2.66
CA LEU A 106 2.70 15.48 2.38
C LEU A 106 3.43 15.71 1.06
N ALA A 107 2.72 16.12 0.01
CA ALA A 107 3.31 16.48 -1.27
C ALA A 107 4.20 17.73 -1.16
N ALA A 108 3.74 18.77 -0.48
CA ALA A 108 4.50 20.00 -0.27
C ALA A 108 5.78 19.77 0.57
N GLY A 109 5.74 18.86 1.54
CA GLY A 109 6.90 18.45 2.34
C GLY A 109 7.70 17.29 1.74
N GLY A 110 7.41 16.88 0.51
CA GLY A 110 8.02 15.73 -0.15
C GLY A 110 8.08 15.89 -1.66
N MET A 111 7.82 14.79 -2.36
CA MET A 111 7.82 14.69 -3.81
C MET A 111 6.47 14.16 -4.31
N ARG A 112 5.90 14.80 -5.34
CA ARG A 112 4.80 14.23 -6.13
C ARG A 112 5.29 13.75 -7.49
N PHE A 113 4.65 12.72 -8.03
CA PHE A 113 4.98 12.18 -9.35
C PHE A 113 3.86 12.47 -10.34
N GLU A 114 4.20 12.95 -11.53
CA GLU A 114 3.21 13.23 -12.59
C GLU A 114 2.78 11.96 -13.32
N HIS A 115 3.60 10.91 -13.29
CA HIS A 115 3.43 9.72 -14.12
C HIS A 115 3.57 8.43 -13.30
N CYS A 116 2.54 8.06 -12.54
CA CYS A 116 2.46 6.74 -11.89
C CYS A 116 1.34 5.89 -12.50
N TYR A 117 1.68 4.67 -12.93
CA TYR A 117 0.76 3.80 -13.67
C TYR A 117 0.52 2.46 -12.97
N SER A 118 -0.75 2.19 -12.69
CA SER A 118 -1.27 0.95 -12.13
C SER A 118 -1.88 0.05 -13.20
N GLN A 119 -2.45 -1.08 -12.78
CA GLN A 119 -3.38 -1.83 -13.62
C GLN A 119 -4.78 -1.20 -13.56
N PRO A 120 -5.67 -1.55 -14.50
CA PRO A 120 -7.03 -1.01 -14.53
C PRO A 120 -7.90 -1.35 -13.32
N ILE A 121 -7.54 -2.35 -12.51
CA ILE A 121 -8.39 -2.82 -11.40
C ILE A 121 -7.57 -3.45 -10.26
N CYS A 122 -8.14 -3.43 -9.05
CA CYS A 122 -7.56 -3.85 -7.78
C CYS A 122 -6.68 -5.12 -7.77
N THR A 123 -7.18 -6.33 -8.07
CA THR A 123 -6.36 -7.58 -7.96
C THR A 123 -5.09 -7.53 -8.82
N PRO A 124 -5.15 -7.24 -10.14
CA PRO A 124 -3.95 -7.18 -10.96
C PRO A 124 -2.99 -6.06 -10.52
N SER A 125 -3.49 -4.93 -10.01
CA SER A 125 -2.63 -3.87 -9.46
C SER A 125 -1.89 -4.34 -8.20
N ARG A 126 -2.63 -4.97 -7.27
CA ARG A 126 -2.08 -5.51 -6.01
C ARG A 126 -1.07 -6.62 -6.27
N ASN A 127 -1.34 -7.48 -7.24
CA ASN A 127 -0.40 -8.51 -7.68
C ASN A 127 0.90 -7.87 -8.21
N GLN A 128 0.81 -6.91 -9.13
CA GLN A 128 1.98 -6.25 -9.71
C GLN A 128 2.79 -5.44 -8.68
N ILE A 129 2.13 -4.60 -7.87
CA ILE A 129 2.82 -3.74 -6.89
C ILE A 129 3.53 -4.57 -5.82
N MET A 130 2.92 -5.69 -5.40
CA MET A 130 3.50 -6.56 -4.38
C MET A 130 4.66 -7.39 -4.91
N THR A 131 4.64 -7.81 -6.17
CA THR A 131 5.62 -8.78 -6.72
C THR A 131 6.68 -8.15 -7.62
N GLY A 132 6.52 -6.89 -8.01
CA GLY A 132 7.44 -6.23 -8.95
C GLY A 132 7.45 -6.85 -10.35
N ARG A 133 6.41 -7.61 -10.70
CA ARG A 133 6.33 -8.43 -11.91
C ARG A 133 5.11 -8.03 -12.73
N TYR A 134 5.27 -7.92 -14.03
CA TYR A 134 4.15 -7.73 -14.93
C TYR A 134 3.19 -8.91 -14.85
N ASN A 135 1.89 -8.62 -14.88
CA ASN A 135 0.84 -9.64 -14.75
C ASN A 135 0.88 -10.71 -15.84
N ALA A 136 1.50 -10.42 -16.99
CA ALA A 136 1.78 -11.42 -18.01
C ALA A 136 2.51 -12.65 -17.43
N ARG A 137 3.35 -12.47 -16.40
CA ARG A 137 4.19 -13.49 -15.79
C ARG A 137 3.55 -14.25 -14.65
N ASN A 138 2.61 -13.65 -13.92
CA ASN A 138 2.14 -14.23 -12.66
C ASN A 138 0.67 -14.06 -12.29
N TYR A 139 -0.10 -13.32 -13.08
CA TYR A 139 -1.51 -13.13 -12.76
C TYR A 139 -2.32 -14.36 -13.19
N VAL A 140 -2.86 -15.09 -12.22
CA VAL A 140 -3.61 -16.34 -12.46
C VAL A 140 -5.11 -16.09 -12.62
N ARG A 141 -5.71 -15.36 -11.67
CA ARG A 141 -7.16 -15.05 -11.67
C ARG A 141 -7.47 -13.91 -10.70
N PHE A 142 -8.69 -13.36 -10.83
CA PHE A 142 -9.18 -12.36 -9.89
C PHE A 142 -9.27 -12.91 -8.47
N GLY A 143 -8.84 -12.11 -7.50
CA GLY A 143 -8.86 -12.46 -6.08
C GLY A 143 -7.76 -13.44 -5.62
N TYR A 144 -6.70 -13.63 -6.40
CA TYR A 144 -5.68 -14.64 -6.12
C TYR A 144 -4.27 -14.10 -6.41
N LEU A 145 -3.35 -14.28 -5.46
CA LEU A 145 -1.92 -14.10 -5.60
C LEU A 145 -1.27 -15.46 -5.41
N HIS A 146 -0.51 -15.93 -6.39
CA HIS A 146 0.05 -17.29 -6.35
C HIS A 146 1.03 -17.45 -5.17
N PRO A 147 0.95 -18.52 -4.36
CA PRO A 147 1.76 -18.66 -3.14
C PRO A 147 3.26 -18.83 -3.37
N ARG A 148 3.67 -19.23 -4.58
CA ARG A 148 5.09 -19.20 -5.00
C ARG A 148 5.64 -17.79 -5.25
N GLU A 149 4.80 -16.76 -5.28
CA GLU A 149 5.27 -15.39 -5.50
C GLU A 149 5.92 -14.80 -4.25
N ILE A 150 7.03 -14.10 -4.46
CA ILE A 150 7.75 -13.36 -3.41
C ILE A 150 7.26 -11.92 -3.50
N THR A 151 6.79 -11.39 -2.37
CA THR A 151 6.28 -10.03 -2.29
C THR A 151 7.23 -9.09 -1.57
N PHE A 152 7.01 -7.78 -1.66
CA PHE A 152 7.75 -6.83 -0.84
C PHE A 152 7.60 -7.15 0.66
N GLY A 153 6.50 -7.76 1.11
CA GLY A 153 6.34 -8.14 2.52
C GLY A 153 7.38 -9.18 2.92
N ASN A 154 7.58 -10.20 2.09
CA ASN A 154 8.65 -11.19 2.29
C ASN A 154 10.03 -10.52 2.29
N LEU A 155 10.29 -9.60 1.35
CA LEU A 155 11.59 -8.92 1.28
C LEU A 155 11.87 -8.05 2.52
N MET A 156 10.85 -7.35 3.02
CA MET A 156 10.96 -6.54 4.23
C MET A 156 11.21 -7.44 5.47
N GLN A 157 10.49 -8.56 5.56
CA GLN A 157 10.71 -9.54 6.63
C GLN A 157 12.13 -10.13 6.59
N TYR A 158 12.63 -10.51 5.40
CA TYR A 158 14.01 -10.99 5.24
C TYR A 158 15.06 -9.93 5.57
N ALA A 159 14.75 -8.65 5.34
CA ALA A 159 15.59 -7.52 5.78
C ALA A 159 15.50 -7.25 7.29
N GLY A 160 14.71 -8.02 8.06
CA GLY A 160 14.58 -7.88 9.51
C GLY A 160 13.64 -6.77 9.98
N TYR A 161 12.74 -6.32 9.11
CA TYR A 161 11.68 -5.39 9.51
C TYR A 161 10.56 -6.12 10.23
N ARG A 162 9.90 -5.44 11.18
CA ARG A 162 8.55 -5.85 11.61
C ARG A 162 7.55 -5.46 10.53
N THR A 163 6.68 -6.37 10.14
CA THR A 163 5.79 -6.15 8.99
C THR A 163 4.31 -6.19 9.39
N CYS A 164 3.53 -5.26 8.85
CA CYS A 164 2.09 -5.15 9.11
C CYS A 164 1.31 -4.87 7.82
N VAL A 165 0.14 -5.49 7.67
CA VAL A 165 -0.83 -5.13 6.63
C VAL A 165 -2.22 -4.90 7.19
N VAL A 166 -2.83 -3.76 6.88
CA VAL A 166 -4.17 -3.41 7.35
C VAL A 166 -5.08 -2.95 6.22
N GLY A 167 -6.40 -3.10 6.37
CA GLY A 167 -7.37 -2.67 5.35
C GLY A 167 -7.86 -3.81 4.46
N LYS A 168 -7.82 -3.66 3.14
CA LYS A 168 -8.38 -4.62 2.19
C LYS A 168 -7.34 -5.62 1.69
N TRP A 169 -7.65 -6.90 1.81
CA TRP A 169 -6.78 -7.96 1.29
C TRP A 169 -7.14 -8.39 -0.14
N GLN A 170 -8.24 -9.12 -0.33
CA GLN A 170 -8.72 -9.62 -1.63
C GLN A 170 -7.79 -10.64 -2.33
N LEU A 171 -6.87 -11.32 -1.61
CA LEU A 171 -5.92 -12.27 -2.22
C LEU A 171 -5.93 -13.65 -1.52
N GLN A 172 -6.61 -14.64 -2.08
CA GLN A 172 -6.84 -15.93 -1.41
C GLN A 172 -5.66 -16.94 -1.47
N GLY A 173 -4.59 -16.66 -2.21
CA GLY A 173 -3.70 -17.74 -2.68
C GLY A 173 -2.69 -18.33 -1.69
N GLY A 174 -2.57 -17.82 -0.45
CA GLY A 174 -1.68 -18.40 0.56
C GLY A 174 -2.44 -19.26 1.57
N PHE A 175 -2.11 -20.55 1.71
CA PHE A 175 -2.72 -21.45 2.71
C PHE A 175 -2.53 -20.99 4.17
N ASN A 176 -1.59 -20.08 4.43
CA ASN A 176 -1.35 -19.45 5.74
C ASN A 176 -1.80 -17.98 5.83
N GLY A 177 -2.49 -17.45 4.81
CA GLY A 177 -2.93 -16.05 4.77
C GLY A 177 -1.77 -15.05 4.53
N PRO A 178 -1.90 -13.81 5.03
CA PRO A 178 -0.90 -12.74 4.81
C PRO A 178 0.51 -13.06 5.31
N THR A 179 0.66 -13.97 6.27
CA THR A 179 1.97 -14.38 6.82
C THR A 179 2.84 -15.05 5.77
N ALA A 180 2.27 -15.84 4.85
CA ALA A 180 2.99 -16.44 3.73
C ALA A 180 3.58 -15.37 2.78
N PHE A 181 2.98 -14.18 2.76
CA PHE A 181 3.45 -13.02 2.00
C PHE A 181 4.27 -12.05 2.86
N GLY A 182 4.77 -12.50 4.01
CA GLY A 182 5.76 -11.79 4.83
C GLY A 182 5.18 -10.68 5.70
N PHE A 183 3.92 -10.78 6.10
CA PHE A 183 3.31 -9.88 7.09
C PHE A 183 3.17 -10.57 8.45
N ASP A 184 3.90 -10.09 9.46
CA ASP A 184 3.87 -10.62 10.83
C ASP A 184 2.50 -10.37 11.49
N GLU A 185 1.92 -9.19 11.25
CA GLU A 185 0.66 -8.74 11.83
C GLU A 185 -0.32 -8.26 10.74
N TYR A 186 -1.61 -8.47 10.96
CA TYR A 186 -2.64 -7.97 10.05
C TYR A 186 -4.00 -7.72 10.70
N CYS A 187 -4.70 -6.72 10.16
CA CYS A 187 -6.10 -6.39 10.47
C CYS A 187 -6.85 -6.11 9.16
N LEU A 188 -7.55 -7.11 8.64
CA LEU A 188 -7.99 -7.13 7.25
C LEU A 188 -9.48 -7.36 7.07
N TRP A 189 -10.04 -6.68 6.08
CA TRP A 189 -11.31 -7.01 5.44
C TRP A 189 -11.06 -7.82 4.16
N GLN A 190 -11.98 -8.74 3.85
CA GLN A 190 -11.94 -9.59 2.65
C GLN A 190 -10.70 -10.50 2.56
N LEU A 191 -10.36 -11.16 3.68
CA LEU A 191 -9.35 -12.22 3.71
C LEU A 191 -10.01 -13.60 3.48
N THR A 192 -10.69 -14.19 4.46
CA THR A 192 -11.43 -15.46 4.25
C THR A 192 -12.94 -15.27 4.04
N ARG A 193 -13.48 -14.14 4.50
CA ARG A 193 -14.91 -13.79 4.50
C ARG A 193 -15.15 -12.38 3.96
N ARG A 194 -16.40 -12.05 3.59
CA ARG A 194 -16.77 -10.72 3.04
C ARG A 194 -17.99 -10.11 3.77
N PRO A 195 -17.85 -9.74 5.07
CA PRO A 195 -18.86 -9.00 5.82
C PRO A 195 -18.92 -7.53 5.36
N THR A 196 -19.75 -6.70 6.00
CA THR A 196 -19.73 -5.23 5.81
C THR A 196 -18.33 -4.68 6.13
N ARG A 197 -17.89 -3.66 5.37
CA ARG A 197 -16.55 -3.05 5.51
C ARG A 197 -16.57 -1.65 6.11
N TYR A 198 -17.74 -1.00 6.16
CA TYR A 198 -17.89 0.38 6.58
C TYR A 198 -18.51 0.45 7.98
N PRO A 199 -19.84 0.42 8.17
CA PRO A 199 -20.42 0.42 9.49
C PRO A 199 -20.40 -0.99 10.07
N ASN A 200 -20.12 -1.09 11.37
CA ASN A 200 -20.15 -2.33 12.15
C ASN A 200 -19.48 -3.49 11.39
N PRO A 201 -18.21 -3.31 10.97
CA PRO A 201 -17.57 -4.21 10.01
C PRO A 201 -17.33 -5.60 10.61
N GLY A 202 -17.04 -6.56 9.73
CA GLY A 202 -16.34 -7.77 10.13
C GLY A 202 -14.90 -7.76 9.63
N LEU A 203 -13.94 -7.98 10.51
CA LEU A 203 -12.52 -8.00 10.20
C LEU A 203 -11.90 -9.35 10.58
N GLU A 204 -10.69 -9.60 10.09
CA GLU A 204 -9.81 -10.67 10.53
C GLU A 204 -8.51 -10.08 11.07
N VAL A 205 -8.25 -10.32 12.36
CA VAL A 205 -7.11 -9.79 13.09
C VAL A 205 -6.22 -10.95 13.50
N ASN A 206 -5.03 -11.07 12.90
CA ASN A 206 -4.07 -12.15 13.17
C ASN A 206 -4.71 -13.56 13.24
N GLY A 207 -5.59 -13.87 12.29
CA GLY A 207 -6.27 -15.17 12.17
C GLY A 207 -7.59 -15.28 12.93
N LYS A 208 -7.93 -14.28 13.76
CA LYS A 208 -9.20 -14.24 14.49
C LYS A 208 -10.24 -13.41 13.75
N GLN A 209 -11.41 -13.98 13.50
CA GLN A 209 -12.57 -13.24 13.01
C GLN A 209 -13.17 -12.38 14.13
N VAL A 210 -13.37 -11.10 13.86
CA VAL A 210 -13.94 -10.12 14.79
C VAL A 210 -15.09 -9.38 14.11
N ASP A 211 -16.27 -9.42 14.72
CA ASP A 211 -17.45 -8.68 14.25
C ASP A 211 -17.78 -7.55 15.21
N TYR A 212 -17.93 -6.36 14.65
CA TYR A 212 -18.21 -5.12 15.38
C TYR A 212 -19.70 -4.79 15.24
N ARG A 213 -20.29 -4.19 16.29
CA ARG A 213 -21.76 -4.01 16.41
C ARG A 213 -22.18 -2.78 17.22
N ASN A 214 -21.22 -1.94 17.64
CA ASN A 214 -21.44 -0.83 18.58
C ASN A 214 -21.19 0.54 17.92
N GLY A 215 -21.42 0.65 16.62
CA GLY A 215 -21.27 1.90 15.86
C GLY A 215 -19.89 2.14 15.29
N GLU A 216 -19.04 1.12 15.24
CA GLU A 216 -17.67 1.25 14.77
C GLU A 216 -17.61 1.44 13.24
N TYR A 217 -16.59 2.19 12.79
CA TYR A 217 -16.29 2.39 11.38
C TYR A 217 -15.02 1.63 10.98
N GLY A 218 -15.13 0.74 9.97
CA GLY A 218 -14.03 -0.13 9.56
C GLY A 218 -12.74 0.56 9.18
N PRO A 219 -12.77 1.63 8.37
CA PRO A 219 -11.58 2.43 8.09
C PRO A 219 -10.89 2.98 9.34
N ASP A 220 -11.65 3.38 10.38
CA ASP A 220 -11.05 3.81 11.65
C ASP A 220 -10.36 2.64 12.36
N LEU A 221 -11.06 1.51 12.54
CA LEU A 221 -10.53 0.31 13.21
C LEU A 221 -9.21 -0.19 12.60
N VAL A 222 -9.12 -0.25 11.27
CA VAL A 222 -7.88 -0.70 10.60
C VAL A 222 -6.77 0.35 10.70
N SER A 223 -7.11 1.65 10.70
CA SER A 223 -6.13 2.73 10.90
C SER A 223 -5.61 2.78 12.34
N ASP A 224 -6.47 2.52 13.32
CA ASP A 224 -6.12 2.44 14.74
C ASP A 224 -5.20 1.26 15.03
N TYR A 225 -5.47 0.11 14.41
CA TYR A 225 -4.56 -1.03 14.47
C TYR A 225 -3.16 -0.66 13.94
N LEU A 226 -3.08 0.07 12.82
CA LEU A 226 -1.80 0.51 12.29
C LEU A 226 -1.10 1.53 13.20
N VAL A 227 -1.84 2.48 13.77
CA VAL A 227 -1.29 3.45 14.75
C VAL A 227 -0.72 2.72 15.96
N ASP A 228 -1.44 1.74 16.51
CA ASP A 228 -0.96 0.89 17.60
C ASP A 228 0.32 0.12 17.20
N PHE A 229 0.33 -0.50 16.02
CA PHE A 229 1.51 -1.17 15.49
C PHE A 229 2.72 -0.23 15.41
N ILE A 230 2.55 0.99 14.90
CA ILE A 230 3.60 2.01 14.83
C ILE A 230 4.10 2.35 16.25
N ARG A 231 3.21 2.57 17.21
CA ARG A 231 3.56 2.90 18.60
C ARG A 231 4.38 1.79 19.25
N ARG A 232 3.95 0.53 19.12
CA ARG A 232 4.65 -0.64 19.66
C ARG A 232 6.03 -0.89 19.03
N ASN A 233 6.22 -0.48 17.77
CA ASN A 233 7.44 -0.75 17.02
C ASN A 233 8.35 0.47 16.86
N ARG A 234 8.09 1.61 17.52
CA ARG A 234 8.85 2.86 17.35
C ARG A 234 10.38 2.75 17.49
N SER A 235 10.87 1.75 18.23
CA SER A 235 12.31 1.53 18.50
C SER A 235 13.00 0.56 17.52
N ARG A 236 12.28 0.05 16.52
CA ARG A 236 12.78 -0.92 15.53
C ARG A 236 12.24 -0.59 14.14
N PRO A 237 12.98 -0.90 13.05
CA PRO A 237 12.49 -0.62 11.71
C PRO A 237 11.23 -1.44 11.44
N PHE A 238 10.20 -0.78 10.92
CA PHE A 238 8.94 -1.43 10.55
C PHE A 238 8.50 -1.07 9.13
N PHE A 239 7.78 -2.01 8.53
CA PHE A 239 7.12 -1.86 7.25
C PHE A 239 5.61 -2.03 7.42
N ALA A 240 4.84 -1.06 6.95
CA ALA A 240 3.40 -1.14 6.93
C ALA A 240 2.87 -0.97 5.52
N TYR A 241 2.01 -1.89 5.09
CA TYR A 241 1.22 -1.77 3.88
C TYR A 241 -0.24 -1.53 4.26
N TYR A 242 -0.79 -0.39 3.86
CA TYR A 242 -2.18 -0.01 4.11
C TYR A 242 -2.95 0.11 2.79
N PRO A 243 -3.35 -1.03 2.20
CA PRO A 243 -4.37 -1.03 1.16
C PRO A 243 -5.71 -0.60 1.76
N MET A 244 -6.09 0.67 1.60
CA MET A 244 -7.29 1.20 2.22
C MET A 244 -8.56 0.51 1.69
N ILE A 245 -9.59 0.54 2.52
CA ILE A 245 -10.95 0.16 2.14
C ILE A 245 -11.61 1.31 1.34
N LEU A 246 -11.26 2.54 1.68
CA LEU A 246 -11.75 3.78 1.07
C LEU A 246 -11.01 4.13 -0.23
N PRO A 247 -11.65 4.89 -1.16
CA PRO A 247 -13.07 5.27 -1.21
C PRO A 247 -13.98 4.32 -2.02
N HIS A 248 -13.64 3.02 -2.13
CA HIS A 248 -14.37 2.08 -2.97
C HIS A 248 -15.86 1.98 -2.63
N TRP A 249 -16.71 1.77 -3.64
CA TRP A 249 -18.15 1.60 -3.45
C TRP A 249 -18.49 0.44 -2.46
N PRO A 250 -19.63 0.48 -1.74
CA PRO A 250 -20.78 1.39 -1.86
C PRO A 250 -20.47 2.84 -1.46
N PHE A 251 -21.11 3.82 -2.12
CA PHE A 251 -20.97 5.24 -1.77
C PHE A 251 -21.99 5.62 -0.71
N GLN A 252 -21.54 5.53 0.54
CA GLN A 252 -22.35 5.71 1.75
C GLN A 252 -21.63 6.63 2.74
N PRO A 253 -22.34 7.16 3.75
CA PRO A 253 -21.80 8.12 4.71
C PRO A 253 -20.55 7.60 5.42
N THR A 254 -19.66 8.53 5.74
CA THR A 254 -18.54 8.34 6.68
C THR A 254 -18.93 8.94 8.03
N PRO A 255 -18.21 8.69 9.12
CA PRO A 255 -18.49 9.34 10.41
C PRO A 255 -18.53 10.87 10.38
N ASP A 256 -17.87 11.51 9.41
CA ASP A 256 -17.89 12.98 9.24
C ASP A 256 -19.05 13.47 8.34
N SER A 257 -19.84 12.55 7.77
CA SER A 257 -21.02 12.87 6.98
C SER A 257 -22.21 13.16 7.91
N PRO A 258 -23.04 14.18 7.63
CA PRO A 258 -24.15 14.57 8.51
C PRO A 258 -25.25 13.50 8.64
N ASP A 259 -25.32 12.56 7.70
CA ASP A 259 -26.26 11.46 7.65
C ASP A 259 -25.61 10.10 8.00
N TRP A 260 -24.48 10.12 8.72
CA TRP A 260 -23.92 8.93 9.33
C TRP A 260 -24.87 8.35 10.39
N ASP A 261 -25.06 7.03 10.34
CA ASP A 261 -25.85 6.30 11.32
C ASP A 261 -25.00 5.17 11.93
N PRO A 262 -24.59 5.26 13.22
CA PRO A 262 -23.83 4.21 13.88
C PRO A 262 -24.65 2.91 14.07
N ALA A 263 -25.98 2.97 13.97
CA ALA A 263 -26.82 1.77 14.05
C ALA A 263 -26.90 1.00 12.71
N GLU A 264 -26.37 1.54 11.61
CA GLU A 264 -26.34 0.85 10.32
C GLU A 264 -25.50 -0.43 10.43
N THR A 265 -26.05 -1.59 10.07
CA THR A 265 -25.35 -2.89 10.18
C THR A 265 -25.00 -3.50 8.83
N ARG A 266 -25.37 -2.82 7.73
CA ARG A 266 -25.20 -3.32 6.37
C ARG A 266 -24.65 -2.23 5.44
N GLU A 267 -23.91 -2.68 4.45
CA GLU A 267 -23.52 -1.84 3.32
C GLU A 267 -24.78 -1.38 2.55
N TRP A 268 -24.80 -0.12 2.13
CA TRP A 268 -25.91 0.43 1.38
C TRP A 268 -26.09 -0.32 0.04
N PRO A 269 -27.31 -0.74 -0.30
CA PRO A 269 -27.58 -1.32 -1.61
C PRO A 269 -27.40 -0.26 -2.70
N ARG A 270 -27.14 -0.69 -3.94
CA ARG A 270 -26.83 0.20 -5.07
C ARG A 270 -27.82 1.35 -5.25
N LYS A 271 -29.12 1.12 -4.99
CA LYS A 271 -30.18 2.14 -5.10
C LYS A 271 -30.06 3.29 -4.10
N LYS A 272 -29.36 3.09 -2.96
CA LYS A 272 -29.13 4.11 -1.93
C LYS A 272 -27.78 4.84 -2.12
N TRP A 273 -26.91 4.36 -3.03
CA TRP A 273 -25.60 4.98 -3.24
C TRP A 273 -25.75 6.44 -3.64
N ASN A 274 -25.00 7.31 -2.98
CA ASN A 274 -24.98 8.72 -3.32
C ASN A 274 -23.56 9.16 -3.71
N ARG A 275 -23.41 9.72 -4.91
CA ARG A 275 -22.12 10.17 -5.45
C ARG A 275 -21.48 11.27 -4.59
N ARG A 276 -22.26 12.00 -3.78
CA ARG A 276 -21.71 12.96 -2.79
C ARG A 276 -20.77 12.27 -1.81
N HIS A 277 -21.11 11.06 -1.36
CA HIS A 277 -20.33 10.33 -0.35
C HIS A 277 -18.99 9.87 -0.88
N PHE A 278 -18.81 9.74 -2.19
CA PHE A 278 -17.47 9.53 -2.72
C PHE A 278 -16.51 10.66 -2.31
N ARG A 279 -16.98 11.91 -2.27
CA ARG A 279 -16.17 13.06 -1.82
C ARG A 279 -15.88 13.01 -0.32
N ASP A 280 -16.88 12.62 0.47
CA ASP A 280 -16.72 12.43 1.92
C ASP A 280 -15.69 11.33 2.20
N MET A 281 -15.79 10.21 1.49
CA MET A 281 -14.88 9.08 1.58
C MET A 281 -13.44 9.42 1.16
N VAL A 282 -13.25 10.24 0.12
CA VAL A 282 -11.93 10.77 -0.27
C VAL A 282 -11.37 11.67 0.84
N SER A 283 -12.19 12.55 1.40
CA SER A 283 -11.78 13.44 2.49
C SER A 283 -11.44 12.65 3.77
N TYR A 284 -12.17 11.56 4.03
CA TYR A 284 -11.90 10.66 5.15
C TYR A 284 -10.61 9.86 4.93
N ALA A 285 -10.33 9.43 3.70
CA ALA A 285 -9.06 8.78 3.38
C ALA A 285 -7.85 9.72 3.61
N ASP A 286 -8.00 11.01 3.28
CA ASP A 286 -7.03 12.06 3.59
C ASP A 286 -6.84 12.24 5.10
N LYS A 287 -7.94 12.33 5.87
CA LYS A 287 -7.93 12.41 7.34
C LYS A 287 -7.17 11.25 7.98
N LEU A 288 -7.44 10.01 7.55
CA LEU A 288 -6.75 8.82 8.07
C LEU A 288 -5.26 8.80 7.71
N THR A 289 -4.90 9.29 6.52
CA THR A 289 -3.49 9.49 6.16
C THR A 289 -2.83 10.54 7.07
N GLY A 290 -3.54 11.64 7.36
CA GLY A 290 -3.11 12.67 8.30
C GLY A 290 -2.88 12.15 9.72
N LYS A 291 -3.76 11.27 10.21
CA LYS A 291 -3.64 10.60 11.52
C LYS A 291 -2.34 9.78 11.63
N ILE A 292 -1.97 9.07 10.56
CA ILE A 292 -0.72 8.29 10.52
C ILE A 292 0.49 9.23 10.53
N ASP A 293 0.52 10.25 9.67
CA ASP A 293 1.62 11.24 9.63
C ASP A 293 1.78 11.97 10.99
N GLN A 294 0.67 12.33 11.62
CA GLN A 294 0.66 12.97 12.93
C GLN A 294 1.19 12.03 14.03
N THR A 295 0.79 10.76 14.03
CA THR A 295 1.32 9.76 14.96
C THR A 295 2.84 9.63 14.85
N LEU A 296 3.40 9.63 13.63
CA LEU A 296 4.85 9.58 13.42
C LEU A 296 5.58 10.80 14.00
N LYS A 297 4.96 11.99 13.92
CA LYS A 297 5.48 13.23 14.50
C LYS A 297 5.47 13.19 16.02
N GLU A 298 4.35 12.79 16.62
CA GLU A 298 4.21 12.64 18.08
C GLU A 298 5.23 11.67 18.67
N LEU A 299 5.56 10.62 17.92
CA LEU A 299 6.55 9.62 18.33
C LEU A 299 8.00 10.04 18.07
N GLY A 300 8.24 11.18 17.41
CA GLY A 300 9.59 11.65 17.08
C GLY A 300 10.31 10.81 16.02
N ILE A 301 9.58 10.03 15.20
CA ILE A 301 10.17 9.12 14.20
C ILE A 301 9.90 9.54 12.76
N ARG A 302 9.30 10.72 12.55
CA ARG A 302 8.88 11.19 11.22
C ARG A 302 10.05 11.37 10.24
N GLU A 303 11.18 11.90 10.69
CA GLU A 303 12.38 12.10 9.84
C GLU A 303 13.02 10.78 9.41
N ASN A 304 12.85 9.72 10.21
CA ASN A 304 13.31 8.37 9.88
C ASN A 304 12.20 7.50 9.26
N THR A 305 11.22 8.10 8.58
CA THR A 305 10.11 7.34 7.98
C THR A 305 9.86 7.79 6.54
N LEU A 306 9.93 6.85 5.60
CA LEU A 306 9.43 7.01 4.24
C LEU A 306 7.92 6.73 4.23
N LEU A 307 7.12 7.75 3.91
CA LEU A 307 5.67 7.61 3.70
C LEU A 307 5.35 7.75 2.22
N LEU A 308 4.76 6.70 1.64
CA LEU A 308 4.30 6.62 0.26
C LEU A 308 2.78 6.59 0.23
N PHE A 309 2.17 7.38 -0.66
CA PHE A 309 0.74 7.36 -0.93
C PHE A 309 0.49 7.13 -2.43
N THR A 310 -0.35 6.16 -2.78
CA THR A 310 -0.80 5.89 -4.15
C THR A 310 -2.23 5.35 -4.17
N CYS A 311 -2.74 4.91 -5.33
CA CYS A 311 -4.07 4.33 -5.47
C CYS A 311 -4.04 3.13 -6.39
N ASP A 312 -4.86 2.10 -6.14
CA ASP A 312 -4.73 0.84 -6.88
C ASP A 312 -5.19 0.89 -8.33
N ASN A 313 -6.14 1.76 -8.66
CA ASN A 313 -6.61 2.01 -10.02
C ASN A 313 -7.34 3.34 -10.10
N GLY A 314 -7.68 3.75 -11.33
CA GLY A 314 -8.48 4.95 -11.56
C GLY A 314 -9.88 4.88 -10.94
N THR A 315 -10.52 6.05 -10.86
CA THR A 315 -11.81 6.24 -10.18
C THR A 315 -12.93 5.37 -10.76
N TYR A 316 -13.90 4.98 -9.92
CA TYR A 316 -15.09 4.24 -10.34
C TYR A 316 -15.83 4.91 -11.52
N THR A 317 -16.29 4.11 -12.49
CA THR A 317 -16.87 4.59 -13.76
C THR A 317 -18.17 5.38 -13.64
N GLY A 318 -18.81 5.29 -12.48
CA GLY A 318 -20.00 6.06 -12.12
C GLY A 318 -19.68 7.37 -11.39
N ILE A 319 -18.42 7.82 -11.35
CA ILE A 319 -18.01 9.13 -10.83
C ILE A 319 -17.46 9.96 -11.98
N THR A 320 -17.76 11.25 -11.95
CA THR A 320 -17.27 12.25 -12.91
C THR A 320 -16.88 13.47 -12.10
N SER A 321 -15.69 14.00 -12.35
CA SER A 321 -15.09 15.03 -11.52
C SER A 321 -14.52 16.15 -12.38
N PRO A 322 -14.73 17.42 -12.01
CA PRO A 322 -14.05 18.53 -12.66
C PRO A 322 -12.56 18.50 -12.29
N PHE A 323 -11.69 18.62 -13.28
CA PHE A 323 -10.24 18.64 -13.11
C PHE A 323 -9.61 19.51 -14.19
N ARG A 324 -8.89 20.56 -13.78
CA ARG A 324 -8.17 21.50 -14.68
C ARG A 324 -9.02 21.98 -15.88
N GLY A 325 -10.27 22.39 -15.61
CA GLY A 325 -11.21 22.91 -16.62
C GLY A 325 -11.89 21.84 -17.48
N LYS A 326 -11.69 20.54 -17.22
CA LYS A 326 -12.32 19.43 -17.95
C LYS A 326 -13.15 18.54 -17.02
N GLN A 327 -14.09 17.79 -17.60
CA GLN A 327 -14.81 16.72 -16.88
C GLN A 327 -14.09 15.38 -17.10
N VAL A 328 -13.56 14.81 -16.02
CA VAL A 328 -12.90 13.50 -16.03
C VAL A 328 -13.89 12.46 -15.53
N ARG A 329 -14.30 11.55 -16.40
CA ARG A 329 -15.10 10.38 -16.00
C ARG A 329 -14.16 9.28 -15.53
N GLY A 330 -14.45 8.67 -14.39
CA GLY A 330 -13.68 7.53 -13.88
C GLY A 330 -13.62 6.37 -14.88
N GLY A 331 -12.49 5.66 -14.89
CA GLY A 331 -12.18 4.61 -15.85
C GLY A 331 -11.84 3.26 -15.23
N LYS A 332 -12.19 3.00 -13.96
CA LYS A 332 -11.95 1.70 -13.32
C LYS A 332 -12.33 0.53 -14.25
N GLY A 333 -11.39 -0.40 -14.42
CA GLY A 333 -11.51 -1.60 -15.23
C GLY A 333 -11.23 -1.39 -16.72
N SER A 334 -10.83 -0.18 -17.13
CA SER A 334 -10.46 0.18 -18.50
C SER A 334 -8.99 0.63 -18.62
N THR A 335 -8.44 0.53 -19.82
CA THR A 335 -7.02 0.77 -20.12
C THR A 335 -6.60 2.23 -20.38
N PRO A 336 -7.50 3.20 -20.65
CA PRO A 336 -7.14 4.63 -20.70
C PRO A 336 -6.56 5.17 -19.39
N ASN A 337 -6.04 6.41 -19.43
CA ASN A 337 -5.49 7.07 -18.23
C ASN A 337 -6.50 7.10 -17.09
N ALA A 338 -7.79 7.32 -17.38
CA ALA A 338 -8.86 7.32 -16.38
C ALA A 338 -8.98 6.00 -15.57
N GLY A 339 -8.41 4.90 -16.06
CA GLY A 339 -8.36 3.62 -15.34
C GLY A 339 -6.99 3.22 -14.79
N THR A 340 -5.90 3.79 -15.32
CA THR A 340 -4.52 3.33 -15.06
C THR A 340 -3.57 4.39 -14.51
N HIS A 341 -3.89 5.68 -14.66
CA HIS A 341 -3.07 6.78 -14.15
C HIS A 341 -3.53 7.13 -12.74
N VAL A 342 -2.63 6.94 -11.78
CA VAL A 342 -2.92 7.08 -10.35
C VAL A 342 -1.97 8.09 -9.70
N PRO A 343 -2.36 8.73 -8.60
CA PRO A 343 -1.46 9.62 -7.88
C PRO A 343 -0.31 8.84 -7.25
N LEU A 344 0.83 9.52 -7.06
CA LEU A 344 1.91 9.07 -6.20
C LEU A 344 2.56 10.25 -5.48
N ILE A 345 2.64 10.14 -4.16
CA ILE A 345 3.36 11.07 -3.26
C ILE A 345 4.36 10.25 -2.45
N ALA A 346 5.57 10.76 -2.31
CA ALA A 346 6.60 10.23 -1.43
C ALA A 346 7.09 11.33 -0.49
N SER A 347 7.12 11.07 0.83
CA SER A 347 7.54 12.06 1.81
C SER A 347 8.46 11.44 2.87
N TRP A 348 9.69 11.95 2.93
CA TRP A 348 10.75 11.51 3.83
C TRP A 348 11.62 12.72 4.19
N PRO A 349 11.24 13.48 5.25
CA PRO A 349 11.94 14.69 5.65
C PRO A 349 13.44 14.44 5.88
N GLY A 350 14.27 15.38 5.44
CA GLY A 350 15.73 15.27 5.50
C GLY A 350 16.34 14.35 4.43
N THR A 351 15.53 13.61 3.66
CA THR A 351 16.02 12.76 2.55
C THR A 351 15.43 13.17 1.20
N ILE A 352 14.12 13.42 1.14
CA ILE A 352 13.44 13.94 -0.06
C ILE A 352 13.41 15.46 0.03
N ALA A 353 13.89 16.13 -1.03
CA ALA A 353 13.79 17.59 -1.15
C ALA A 353 12.31 18.02 -1.18
N PRO A 354 11.88 18.96 -0.32
CA PRO A 354 10.48 19.35 -0.19
C PRO A 354 9.97 20.07 -1.45
N GLY A 355 8.70 19.87 -1.77
CA GLY A 355 8.01 20.55 -2.86
C GLY A 355 8.43 20.11 -4.27
N THR A 356 9.16 19.00 -4.38
CA THR A 356 9.69 18.53 -5.66
C THR A 356 8.64 17.79 -6.48
N VAL A 357 8.80 17.86 -7.80
CA VAL A 357 7.92 17.18 -8.76
C VAL A 357 8.78 16.31 -9.64
N SER A 358 8.54 15.00 -9.63
CA SER A 358 9.16 14.08 -10.57
C SER A 358 8.26 13.86 -11.79
N ARG A 359 8.87 13.94 -12.97
CA ARG A 359 8.23 13.62 -14.26
C ARG A 359 8.65 12.25 -14.77
N ASP A 360 9.46 11.51 -14.03
CA ASP A 360 9.87 10.16 -14.42
C ASP A 360 8.66 9.23 -14.45
N LEU A 361 8.67 8.27 -15.37
CA LEU A 361 7.66 7.21 -15.40
C LEU A 361 7.87 6.27 -14.22
N VAL A 362 6.81 6.03 -13.45
CA VAL A 362 6.72 5.01 -12.42
C VAL A 362 5.66 3.99 -12.82
N ASP A 363 6.06 2.73 -12.87
CA ASP A 363 5.19 1.58 -13.05
C ASP A 363 4.96 0.90 -11.69
N PHE A 364 3.80 0.28 -11.47
CA PHE A 364 3.55 -0.43 -10.22
C PHE A 364 4.59 -1.52 -9.92
N SER A 365 5.24 -2.09 -10.93
CA SER A 365 6.35 -3.04 -10.72
C SER A 365 7.56 -2.41 -10.00
N ASP A 366 7.69 -1.09 -9.95
CA ASP A 366 8.84 -0.37 -9.36
C ASP A 366 8.82 -0.31 -7.83
N PHE A 367 7.68 -0.57 -7.21
CA PHE A 367 7.56 -0.49 -5.76
C PHE A 367 8.39 -1.56 -5.07
N LEU A 368 8.34 -2.82 -5.53
CA LEU A 368 9.13 -3.90 -4.94
C LEU A 368 10.64 -3.59 -4.89
N PRO A 369 11.33 -3.24 -6.00
CA PRO A 369 12.75 -2.90 -5.93
C PRO A 369 13.04 -1.60 -5.18
N THR A 370 12.13 -0.63 -5.18
CA THR A 370 12.29 0.59 -4.38
C THR A 370 12.22 0.33 -2.89
N LEU A 371 11.27 -0.47 -2.44
CA LEU A 371 11.13 -0.86 -1.04
C LEU A 371 12.32 -1.72 -0.60
N ALA A 372 12.73 -2.69 -1.42
CA ALA A 372 13.92 -3.51 -1.15
C ALA A 372 15.18 -2.65 -1.01
N ALA A 373 15.45 -1.75 -1.97
CA ALA A 373 16.60 -0.86 -1.91
C ALA A 373 16.57 0.08 -0.69
N THR A 374 15.39 0.59 -0.32
CA THR A 374 15.22 1.46 0.86
C THR A 374 15.53 0.71 2.16
N ALA A 375 15.18 -0.58 2.21
CA ALA A 375 15.42 -1.44 3.36
C ALA A 375 16.85 -2.01 3.44
N GLY A 376 17.65 -1.84 2.40
CA GLY A 376 18.92 -2.55 2.22
C GLY A 376 18.73 -4.05 1.93
N GLY A 377 17.56 -4.45 1.42
CA GLY A 377 17.22 -5.81 1.05
C GLY A 377 17.72 -6.21 -0.33
N VAL A 378 17.65 -7.51 -0.63
CA VAL A 378 18.11 -8.11 -1.89
C VAL A 378 16.91 -8.63 -2.69
N LEU A 379 16.94 -8.40 -4.00
CA LEU A 379 15.93 -8.92 -4.93
C LEU A 379 16.13 -10.42 -5.19
N PRO A 380 15.04 -11.18 -5.40
CA PRO A 380 15.14 -12.59 -5.76
C PRO A 380 15.82 -12.75 -7.13
N ARG A 381 16.72 -13.74 -7.25
CA ARG A 381 17.46 -14.06 -8.48
C ARG A 381 16.86 -15.23 -9.26
N ASP A 382 15.92 -15.97 -8.67
CA ASP A 382 15.25 -17.14 -9.25
C ASP A 382 14.10 -16.78 -10.20
N ARG A 383 13.80 -15.48 -10.34
CA ARG A 383 12.69 -14.98 -11.15
C ARG A 383 13.01 -13.59 -11.67
N ARG A 384 12.42 -13.26 -12.83
CA ARG A 384 12.52 -11.91 -13.38
C ARG A 384 11.73 -10.91 -12.52
N ILE A 385 12.37 -9.81 -12.12
CA ILE A 385 11.70 -8.63 -11.57
C ILE A 385 11.69 -7.58 -12.68
N ASP A 386 10.51 -7.08 -13.04
CA ASP A 386 10.36 -6.09 -14.11
C ASP A 386 10.55 -4.65 -13.62
N GLY A 387 10.43 -4.46 -12.30
CA GLY A 387 10.59 -3.19 -11.61
C GLY A 387 11.99 -2.57 -11.72
N ARG A 388 12.05 -1.24 -11.68
CA ARG A 388 13.27 -0.45 -11.51
C ARG A 388 13.10 0.43 -10.27
N SER A 389 14.12 0.54 -9.44
CA SER A 389 14.02 1.37 -8.23
C SER A 389 13.95 2.85 -8.60
N PHE A 390 12.97 3.57 -8.03
CA PHE A 390 12.92 5.03 -8.06
C PHE A 390 13.51 5.69 -6.80
N LEU A 391 14.24 4.94 -5.97
CA LEU A 391 14.91 5.48 -4.78
C LEU A 391 15.94 6.59 -5.11
N PRO A 392 16.75 6.49 -6.19
CA PRO A 392 17.66 7.57 -6.56
C PRO A 392 16.92 8.90 -6.79
N GLN A 393 15.76 8.87 -7.47
CA GLN A 393 14.91 10.04 -7.67
C GLN A 393 14.49 10.66 -6.35
N LEU A 394 14.05 9.85 -5.38
CA LEU A 394 13.67 10.32 -4.04
C LEU A 394 14.83 11.06 -3.35
N LYS A 395 16.07 10.63 -3.58
CA LYS A 395 17.28 11.23 -3.00
C LYS A 395 17.87 12.38 -3.82
N GLY A 396 17.25 12.76 -4.94
CA GLY A 396 17.81 13.74 -5.88
C GLY A 396 19.11 13.26 -6.56
N GLN A 397 19.31 11.95 -6.65
CA GLN A 397 20.48 11.31 -7.24
C GLN A 397 20.21 10.87 -8.67
N ALA A 398 21.28 10.75 -9.47
CA ALA A 398 21.19 10.13 -10.79
C ALA A 398 20.68 8.68 -10.66
N GLY A 399 19.59 8.37 -11.35
CA GLY A 399 18.97 7.05 -11.38
C GLY A 399 18.90 6.48 -12.79
N ASN A 400 18.12 5.41 -12.94
CA ASN A 400 17.78 4.83 -14.25
C ASN A 400 16.25 4.90 -14.46
N PRO A 401 15.71 6.10 -14.74
CA PRO A 401 14.28 6.27 -14.98
C PRO A 401 13.79 5.40 -16.14
N ARG A 402 12.49 5.12 -16.15
CA ARG A 402 11.87 4.33 -17.22
C ARG A 402 11.63 5.18 -18.45
N ASP A 403 11.95 4.63 -19.61
CA ASP A 403 11.50 5.15 -20.90
C ASP A 403 10.05 4.73 -21.21
N TRP A 404 9.60 3.63 -20.60
CA TRP A 404 8.27 3.08 -20.84
C TRP A 404 7.68 2.32 -19.65
N THR A 405 6.36 2.19 -19.66
CA THR A 405 5.59 1.28 -18.81
C THR A 405 4.79 0.29 -19.67
N PHE A 406 4.41 -0.84 -19.07
CA PHE A 406 3.70 -1.91 -19.77
C PHE A 406 2.51 -2.40 -18.96
N CYS A 407 1.41 -2.69 -19.66
CA CYS A 407 0.21 -3.23 -19.07
C CYS A 407 -0.20 -4.51 -19.78
N TRP A 408 -0.40 -5.57 -18.98
CA TRP A 408 -1.12 -6.77 -19.37
C TRP A 408 -2.41 -6.81 -18.56
N TYR A 409 -3.55 -6.84 -19.23
CA TYR A 409 -4.83 -6.78 -18.54
C TYR A 409 -5.85 -7.78 -19.11
N GLN A 410 -6.23 -8.72 -18.25
CA GLN A 410 -7.43 -9.54 -18.38
C GLN A 410 -7.97 -9.81 -16.98
N ARG A 411 -9.21 -9.40 -16.70
CA ARG A 411 -9.76 -9.39 -15.33
C ARG A 411 -9.63 -10.71 -14.59
N ASN A 412 -9.91 -11.83 -15.26
CA ASN A 412 -9.97 -13.16 -14.66
C ASN A 412 -8.75 -14.03 -14.99
N GLY A 413 -7.68 -13.45 -15.54
CA GLY A 413 -6.45 -14.15 -15.88
C GLY A 413 -6.59 -15.11 -17.07
N LYS A 414 -7.66 -14.99 -17.88
CA LYS A 414 -7.75 -15.76 -19.11
C LYS A 414 -6.66 -15.29 -20.08
N ARG A 415 -6.06 -16.24 -20.79
CA ARG A 415 -5.02 -16.00 -21.81
C ARG A 415 -5.59 -16.28 -23.21
N ASP A 416 -6.67 -15.58 -23.54
CA ASP A 416 -7.38 -15.66 -24.82
C ASP A 416 -7.29 -14.31 -25.56
N SER A 417 -8.07 -14.15 -26.63
CA SER A 417 -8.14 -12.91 -27.41
C SER A 417 -8.68 -11.70 -26.63
N SER A 418 -9.22 -11.88 -25.41
CA SER A 418 -9.72 -10.78 -24.58
C SER A 418 -8.62 -10.04 -23.80
N VAL A 419 -7.39 -10.55 -23.80
CA VAL A 419 -6.27 -9.89 -23.13
C VAL A 419 -5.93 -8.58 -23.83
N LYS A 420 -5.89 -7.49 -23.06
CA LYS A 420 -5.42 -6.19 -23.52
C LYS A 420 -3.95 -6.01 -23.15
N ARG A 421 -3.11 -5.66 -24.12
CA ARG A 421 -1.69 -5.37 -23.92
C ARG A 421 -1.35 -4.02 -24.53
N PHE A 422 -0.62 -3.21 -23.79
CA PHE A 422 -0.07 -1.96 -24.30
C PHE A 422 1.26 -1.62 -23.63
N ALA A 423 2.11 -0.90 -24.35
CA ALA A 423 3.25 -0.18 -23.80
C ALA A 423 3.03 1.33 -24.00
N ARG A 424 3.61 2.15 -23.13
CA ARG A 424 3.57 3.61 -23.26
C ARG A 424 4.85 4.27 -22.82
N ASN A 425 5.13 5.45 -23.34
CA ASN A 425 6.02 6.43 -22.72
C ASN A 425 5.21 7.63 -22.19
N HIS A 426 5.82 8.78 -21.94
CA HIS A 426 5.12 10.00 -21.49
C HIS A 426 4.01 10.44 -22.45
N ALA A 427 4.26 10.40 -23.75
CA ALA A 427 3.41 11.03 -24.77
C ALA A 427 2.54 10.03 -25.55
N TYR A 428 3.01 8.81 -25.76
CA TYR A 428 2.37 7.85 -26.66
C TYR A 428 2.06 6.53 -25.96
N LYS A 429 0.92 5.94 -26.33
CA LYS A 429 0.53 4.58 -25.94
C LYS A 429 0.25 3.77 -27.20
N LEU A 430 0.86 2.59 -27.29
CA LEU A 430 0.69 1.63 -28.37
C LEU A 430 0.04 0.36 -27.81
N TYR A 431 -1.06 -0.06 -28.41
CA TYR A 431 -1.69 -1.35 -28.15
C TYR A 431 -1.11 -2.43 -29.07
N GLN A 432 -1.19 -3.68 -28.62
CA GLN A 432 -0.73 -4.84 -29.39
C GLN A 432 -1.42 -4.97 -30.77
N ASP A 433 -2.66 -4.51 -30.89
CA ASP A 433 -3.42 -4.49 -32.15
C ASP A 433 -2.98 -3.38 -33.12
N GLY A 434 -1.94 -2.61 -32.77
CA GLY A 434 -1.37 -1.56 -33.60
C GLY A 434 -2.01 -0.18 -33.42
N ARG A 435 -3.06 -0.05 -32.60
CA ARG A 435 -3.64 1.26 -32.28
C ARG A 435 -2.66 2.09 -31.45
N MET A 436 -2.39 3.32 -31.89
CA MET A 436 -1.48 4.25 -31.23
C MET A 436 -2.17 5.58 -30.95
N TYR A 437 -1.93 6.15 -29.78
CA TYR A 437 -2.57 7.37 -29.30
C TYR A 437 -1.53 8.36 -28.76
N HIS A 438 -1.76 9.65 -29.03
CA HIS A 438 -1.03 10.75 -28.38
C HIS A 438 -1.79 11.22 -27.13
N ILE A 439 -1.33 10.75 -25.97
CA ILE A 439 -2.02 10.84 -24.68
C ILE A 439 -2.22 12.28 -24.18
N PRO A 440 -1.25 13.21 -24.27
CA PRO A 440 -1.45 14.58 -23.79
C PRO A 440 -2.64 15.30 -24.43
N SER A 441 -2.96 14.96 -25.69
CA SER A 441 -4.14 15.49 -26.39
C SER A 441 -5.37 14.58 -26.33
N ASP A 442 -5.24 13.34 -25.85
CA ASP A 442 -6.29 12.31 -25.93
C ASP A 442 -6.21 11.30 -24.78
N GLU A 443 -6.37 11.78 -23.54
CA GLU A 443 -6.28 10.96 -22.32
C GLU A 443 -7.30 9.80 -22.25
N LEU A 444 -8.39 9.92 -23.01
CA LEU A 444 -9.45 8.90 -23.11
C LEU A 444 -9.34 8.03 -24.37
N GLU A 445 -8.29 8.20 -25.16
CA GLU A 445 -7.95 7.35 -26.31
C GLU A 445 -9.10 7.26 -27.34
N LYS A 446 -9.73 8.40 -27.63
CA LYS A 446 -10.84 8.51 -28.59
C LYS A 446 -10.38 8.73 -30.03
N ARG A 447 -9.14 9.19 -30.23
CA ARG A 447 -8.58 9.63 -31.52
C ARG A 447 -7.29 8.88 -31.80
N GLN A 448 -7.42 7.72 -32.42
CA GLN A 448 -6.27 6.95 -32.90
C GLN A 448 -5.49 7.75 -33.94
N LEU A 449 -4.16 7.67 -33.89
CA LEU A 449 -3.29 8.23 -34.93
C LEU A 449 -3.47 7.47 -36.25
N THR A 450 -3.71 8.20 -37.34
CA THR A 450 -3.80 7.65 -38.69
C THR A 450 -2.42 7.36 -39.27
N PRO A 451 -2.28 6.53 -40.32
CA PRO A 451 -0.99 6.29 -40.97
C PRO A 451 -0.25 7.57 -41.39
N ASN A 452 -0.96 8.58 -41.89
CA ASN A 452 -0.38 9.86 -42.31
C ASN A 452 0.11 10.72 -41.13
N GLN A 453 -0.32 10.42 -39.91
CA GLN A 453 0.13 11.09 -38.69
C GLN A 453 1.35 10.39 -38.05
N ILE A 454 1.84 9.29 -38.62
CA ILE A 454 3.05 8.59 -38.16
C ILE A 454 4.25 9.09 -38.95
N ASP A 455 4.80 10.23 -38.54
CA ASP A 455 6.09 10.74 -39.02
C ASP A 455 7.28 9.87 -38.53
N ALA A 456 8.50 10.23 -38.92
CA ALA A 456 9.71 9.47 -38.59
C ALA A 456 9.96 9.33 -37.07
N GLU A 457 9.64 10.37 -36.29
CA GLU A 457 9.77 10.33 -34.83
C GLU A 457 8.75 9.36 -34.23
N ARG A 458 7.48 9.48 -34.62
CA ARG A 458 6.41 8.58 -34.16
C ARG A 458 6.61 7.15 -34.63
N ALA A 459 7.19 6.94 -35.81
CA ALA A 459 7.56 5.60 -36.29
C ALA A 459 8.63 4.98 -35.39
N THR A 460 9.64 5.76 -34.98
CA THR A 460 10.69 5.31 -34.05
C THR A 460 10.10 4.95 -32.69
N ILE A 461 9.25 5.81 -32.13
CA ILE A 461 8.57 5.55 -30.85
C ILE A 461 7.67 4.31 -30.96
N ARG A 462 6.91 4.19 -32.06
CA ARG A 462 6.06 3.02 -32.32
C ARG A 462 6.89 1.74 -32.35
N ALA A 463 8.04 1.74 -33.02
CA ALA A 463 8.94 0.59 -33.06
C ALA A 463 9.46 0.22 -31.66
N GLN A 464 9.93 1.20 -30.88
CA GLN A 464 10.39 0.99 -29.50
C GLN A 464 9.30 0.36 -28.62
N LEU A 465 8.09 0.94 -28.61
CA LEU A 465 6.97 0.42 -27.83
C LEU A 465 6.52 -0.96 -28.33
N LYS A 466 6.58 -1.21 -29.64
CA LYS A 466 6.26 -2.52 -30.21
C LYS A 466 7.26 -3.59 -29.74
N THR A 467 8.56 -3.29 -29.74
CA THR A 467 9.59 -4.20 -29.21
C THR A 467 9.32 -4.61 -27.77
N VAL A 468 8.89 -3.67 -26.92
CA VAL A 468 8.49 -3.96 -25.53
C VAL A 468 7.32 -4.94 -25.49
N ILE A 469 6.27 -4.68 -26.25
CA ILE A 469 5.06 -5.52 -26.30
C ILE A 469 5.41 -6.92 -26.80
N ASP A 470 6.14 -7.02 -27.90
CA ASP A 470 6.51 -8.30 -28.53
C ASP A 470 7.39 -9.15 -27.59
N THR A 471 8.35 -8.53 -26.90
CA THR A 471 9.24 -9.21 -25.95
C THR A 471 8.43 -9.85 -24.83
N ILE A 472 7.58 -9.06 -24.15
CA ILE A 472 6.78 -9.56 -23.02
C ILE A 472 5.72 -10.55 -23.49
N TYR A 473 5.15 -10.36 -24.69
CA TYR A 473 4.19 -11.28 -25.28
C TYR A 473 4.81 -12.63 -25.65
N GLY A 474 6.04 -12.66 -26.15
CA GLY A 474 6.77 -13.89 -26.42
C GLY A 474 6.96 -14.72 -25.14
N GLU A 475 7.37 -14.07 -24.06
CA GLU A 475 7.60 -14.68 -22.74
C GLU A 475 6.31 -15.15 -22.07
N GLU A 476 5.15 -14.58 -22.44
CA GLU A 476 3.85 -14.96 -21.91
C GLU A 476 3.50 -16.43 -22.21
N ARG A 477 4.04 -16.98 -23.30
CA ARG A 477 3.78 -18.37 -23.72
C ARG A 477 4.32 -19.38 -22.72
N GLU A 478 5.28 -18.99 -21.88
CA GLU A 478 5.89 -19.82 -20.84
C GLU A 478 5.24 -19.59 -19.46
N PHE A 479 3.96 -19.21 -19.43
CA PHE A 479 3.29 -18.89 -18.17
C PHE A 479 3.39 -20.04 -17.16
N PRO A 480 4.05 -19.84 -16.00
CA PRO A 480 4.53 -20.94 -15.17
C PRO A 480 3.47 -21.51 -14.22
N TYR A 481 2.24 -20.97 -14.25
CA TYR A 481 1.17 -21.35 -13.32
C TYR A 481 0.06 -22.07 -14.06
N GLN A 482 -0.23 -23.30 -13.63
CA GLN A 482 -1.47 -23.95 -14.01
C GLN A 482 -2.63 -23.19 -13.36
N ARG A 483 -3.68 -22.95 -14.13
CA ARG A 483 -4.92 -22.40 -13.56
C ARG A 483 -5.58 -23.53 -12.79
N ASP A 484 -5.58 -23.47 -11.46
CA ASP A 484 -6.35 -24.40 -10.63
C ASP A 484 -7.76 -24.53 -11.21
N LYS A 485 -8.24 -25.76 -11.42
CA LYS A 485 -9.65 -25.99 -11.76
C LYS A 485 -10.45 -25.28 -10.68
N ALA A 486 -11.27 -24.30 -11.08
CA ALA A 486 -12.05 -23.51 -10.12
C ALA A 486 -12.77 -24.47 -9.18
N ALA A 487 -12.60 -24.29 -7.87
CA ALA A 487 -13.34 -25.07 -6.89
C ALA A 487 -14.84 -25.01 -7.25
N PRO A 488 -15.56 -26.14 -7.26
CA PRO A 488 -16.95 -26.17 -7.68
C PRO A 488 -17.73 -25.13 -6.88
N GLN A 489 -18.36 -24.23 -7.61
CA GLN A 489 -19.23 -23.20 -7.06
C GLN A 489 -20.31 -23.97 -6.29
N LYS A 490 -20.31 -23.89 -4.94
CA LYS A 490 -21.38 -24.49 -4.14
C LYS A 490 -22.69 -23.98 -4.73
N SER A 491 -23.48 -24.89 -5.29
CA SER A 491 -24.78 -24.57 -5.87
C SER A 491 -25.55 -23.78 -4.83
N LYS A 492 -26.20 -22.69 -5.26
CA LYS A 492 -27.18 -22.02 -4.43
C LYS A 492 -28.19 -23.10 -4.03
N ARG A 493 -28.21 -23.49 -2.75
CA ARG A 493 -29.35 -24.20 -2.18
C ARG A 493 -30.55 -23.28 -2.40
N THR A 494 -31.36 -23.60 -3.39
CA THR A 494 -32.77 -23.24 -3.40
C THR A 494 -33.39 -23.96 -2.22
N THR A 495 -33.64 -23.24 -1.13
CA THR A 495 -34.57 -23.70 -0.10
C THR A 495 -35.99 -23.65 -0.68
N PRO A 496 -36.83 -24.66 -0.37
CA PRO A 496 -38.22 -24.74 -0.84
C PRO A 496 -39.06 -23.54 -0.39
#